data_AF-A0A9P4QS82-F1
#
_entry.id   AF-A0A9P4QS82-F1
#
_cell.length_a   1.000
_cell.length_b   1.000
_cell.length_c   1.000
_cell.angle_alpha   90.00
_cell.angle_beta   90.00
_cell.angle_gamma   90.00
#
_symmetry.space_group_name_H-M   'P 1'
#
loop_
_entity.id
_entity.type
_entity.pdbx_description
1 polymer ?
#
loop_
_entity_poly.entity_id
_entity_poly.type
_entity_poly.pdbx_seq_one_letter_code
_entity_poly.pdbx_strand_id
1 'polypeptide(L)'
;MRYYPTPGFCAQAKTDGYLYVWIDSCCINPTSSAELSEAINSMYRWYENAQCCYVFLFDYPKNNNTWFTRAWTLQELLAPKQTKLLDPHHHHQTRDLAEDIHEITSIPREILTKSESVYSASIAQRFSWASRRRTTRNEDMAYCLLGLFDIQMPLLYGEGSKKAFLRLQEEIMKVSDD
;
A
#
# COMPACT_ATOMS: atom_id res chain seq x y z
N MET A 1 6.57 4.73 15.63
CA MET A 1 7.64 5.04 14.66
C MET A 1 7.18 6.23 13.84
N ARG A 2 7.79 7.40 14.02
CA ARG A 2 7.59 8.55 13.13
C ARG A 2 8.49 8.33 11.93
N TYR A 3 7.92 8.08 10.76
CA TYR A 3 8.64 8.21 9.50
C TYR A 3 8.96 9.70 9.35
N TYR A 4 10.19 10.09 9.62
CA TYR A 4 10.68 11.35 9.06
C TYR A 4 10.78 11.13 7.56
N PRO A 5 10.34 12.07 6.70
CA PRO A 5 10.73 12.04 5.31
C PRO A 5 12.25 12.03 5.30
N THR A 6 12.85 10.89 4.97
CA THR A 6 14.30 10.79 4.88
C THR A 6 14.73 11.83 3.86
N PRO A 7 15.71 12.71 4.18
CA PRO A 7 16.22 13.69 3.22
C PRO A 7 16.59 13.06 1.86
N GLY A 8 16.92 11.76 1.85
CA GLY A 8 17.18 10.95 0.67
C GLY A 8 15.99 10.81 -0.29
N PHE A 9 14.73 10.75 0.17
CA PHE A 9 13.57 10.59 -0.73
C PHE A 9 13.36 11.83 -1.60
N CYS A 10 13.26 13.02 -0.99
CA CYS A 10 13.07 14.26 -1.75
C CYS A 10 14.28 14.56 -2.65
N ALA A 11 15.48 14.24 -2.18
CA ALA A 11 16.70 14.38 -2.99
C ALA A 11 16.69 13.43 -4.19
N GLN A 12 16.28 12.17 -4.02
CA GLN A 12 16.17 11.20 -5.11
C GLN A 12 15.07 11.58 -6.09
N ALA A 13 13.88 11.97 -5.61
CA ALA A 13 12.78 12.41 -6.45
C ALA A 13 13.17 13.62 -7.31
N LYS A 14 13.89 14.59 -6.72
CA LYS A 14 14.43 15.74 -7.44
C LYS A 14 15.47 15.33 -8.49
N THR A 15 16.35 14.38 -8.15
CA THR A 15 17.36 13.82 -9.09
C THR A 15 16.68 13.13 -10.27
N ASP A 16 15.57 12.44 -10.02
CA ASP A 16 14.75 11.78 -11.03
C ASP A 16 13.85 12.76 -11.82
N GLY A 17 13.89 14.06 -11.51
CA GLY A 17 13.19 15.11 -12.24
C GLY A 17 11.77 15.45 -11.76
N TYR A 18 11.35 14.94 -10.61
CA TYR A 18 10.03 15.23 -10.04
C TYR A 18 10.02 16.57 -9.29
N LEU A 19 9.01 17.39 -9.57
CA LEU A 19 8.82 18.72 -8.95
C LEU A 19 8.07 18.65 -7.61
N TYR A 20 7.21 17.66 -7.46
CA TYR A 20 6.33 17.49 -6.31
C TYR A 20 6.44 16.07 -5.78
N VAL A 21 6.32 15.96 -4.47
CA VAL A 21 6.23 14.67 -3.77
C VAL A 21 5.03 14.71 -2.84
N TRP A 22 4.34 13.58 -2.73
CA TRP A 22 3.26 13.39 -1.78
C TRP A 22 3.70 12.40 -0.71
N ILE A 23 3.44 12.73 0.55
CA ILE A 23 3.81 11.92 1.71
C ILE A 23 2.61 11.90 2.65
N ASP A 24 2.04 10.73 2.90
CA ASP A 24 0.83 10.53 3.71
C ASP A 24 0.84 11.32 5.03
N SER A 25 1.93 11.21 5.78
CA SER A 25 2.14 11.84 7.09
C SER A 25 2.29 13.36 7.04
N CYS A 26 2.55 13.95 5.88
CA CYS A 26 2.65 15.40 5.69
C CYS A 26 1.44 15.98 4.97
N CYS A 27 0.81 15.20 4.08
CA CYS A 27 -0.21 15.68 3.15
C CYS A 27 -1.63 15.31 3.56
N ILE A 28 -1.81 14.47 4.58
CA ILE A 28 -3.13 14.15 5.15
C ILE A 28 -3.18 14.77 6.55
N ASN A 29 -4.21 15.58 6.80
CA ASN A 29 -4.55 16.03 8.14
C ASN A 29 -5.41 14.99 8.87
N PRO A 30 -4.84 14.23 9.82
CA PRO A 30 -5.60 13.20 10.54
C PRO A 30 -6.60 13.77 11.55
N THR A 31 -6.61 15.09 11.80
CA THR A 31 -7.55 15.74 12.72
C THR A 31 -8.86 16.14 12.06
N SER A 32 -8.88 16.21 10.72
CA SER A 32 -10.08 16.45 9.93
C SER A 32 -10.69 15.11 9.52
N SER A 33 -11.83 14.73 10.08
CA SER A 33 -12.49 13.46 9.75
C SER A 33 -12.92 13.39 8.29
N ALA A 34 -13.35 14.51 7.71
CA ALA A 34 -13.72 14.60 6.30
C ALA A 34 -12.52 14.36 5.39
N GLU A 35 -11.40 15.05 5.65
CA GLU A 35 -10.17 14.90 4.86
C GLU A 35 -9.56 13.51 5.02
N LEU A 36 -9.53 12.96 6.25
CA LEU A 36 -9.05 11.60 6.49
C LEU A 36 -9.90 10.56 5.75
N SER A 37 -11.22 10.74 5.74
CA SER A 37 -12.14 9.86 5.02
C SER A 37 -11.92 9.92 3.51
N GLU A 38 -11.81 11.13 2.95
CA GLU A 38 -11.50 11.32 1.54
C GLU A 38 -10.15 10.68 1.18
N ALA A 39 -9.14 10.92 2.02
CA ALA A 39 -7.79 10.45 1.79
C ALA A 39 -7.70 8.93 1.75
N ILE A 40 -8.25 8.24 2.74
CA ILE A 40 -8.23 6.77 2.79
C ILE A 40 -9.01 6.15 1.63
N ASN A 41 -10.16 6.73 1.24
CA ASN A 41 -10.93 6.25 0.09
C ASN A 41 -10.28 6.57 -1.27
N SER A 42 -9.29 7.48 -1.30
CA SER A 42 -8.61 7.92 -2.53
C SER A 42 -7.16 7.44 -2.64
N MET A 43 -6.57 6.94 -1.56
CA MET A 43 -5.13 6.72 -1.44
C MET A 43 -4.58 5.76 -2.50
N TYR A 44 -5.30 4.68 -2.78
CA TYR A 44 -4.90 3.72 -3.83
C TYR A 44 -4.85 4.39 -5.20
N ARG A 45 -5.86 5.21 -5.53
CA ARG A 45 -5.91 5.97 -6.79
C ARG A 45 -4.79 7.00 -6.86
N TRP A 46 -4.42 7.62 -5.74
CA TRP A 46 -3.26 8.52 -5.70
C TRP A 46 -1.96 7.79 -5.99
N TYR A 47 -1.77 6.59 -5.43
CA TYR A 47 -0.62 5.74 -5.74
C TYR A 47 -0.63 5.25 -7.20
N GLU A 48 -1.77 4.85 -7.73
CA GLU A 48 -1.93 4.40 -9.12
C GLU A 48 -1.60 5.50 -10.15
N ASN A 49 -1.97 6.74 -9.84
CA ASN A 49 -1.69 7.90 -10.69
C ASN A 49 -0.32 8.53 -10.43
N ALA A 50 0.42 8.08 -9.41
CA ALA A 50 1.78 8.53 -9.18
C ALA A 50 2.70 8.03 -10.31
N GLN A 51 3.60 8.91 -10.76
CA GLN A 51 4.60 8.54 -11.77
C GLN A 51 5.60 7.53 -11.21
N CYS A 52 5.93 7.63 -9.93
CA CYS A 52 6.81 6.70 -9.23
C CYS A 52 6.47 6.69 -7.74
N CYS A 53 6.43 5.51 -7.13
CA CYS A 53 6.41 5.35 -5.69
C CYS A 53 7.82 4.98 -5.22
N TYR A 54 8.27 5.59 -4.13
CA TYR A 54 9.56 5.29 -3.55
C TYR A 54 9.35 4.65 -2.18
N VAL A 55 9.98 3.51 -1.98
CA VAL A 55 9.90 2.75 -0.74
C VAL A 55 11.31 2.58 -0.20
N PHE A 56 11.54 3.04 1.02
CA PHE A 56 12.85 2.90 1.66
C PHE A 56 12.89 1.63 2.51
N LEU A 57 13.67 0.65 2.07
CA LEU A 57 13.90 -0.62 2.75
C LEU A 57 15.15 -0.53 3.63
N PHE A 58 15.04 0.14 4.78
CA PHE A 58 16.17 0.37 5.70
C PHE A 58 16.91 -0.92 6.10
N ASP A 59 16.19 -2.04 6.22
CA ASP A 59 16.73 -3.31 6.70
C ASP A 59 16.98 -4.37 5.59
N TYR A 60 16.94 -4.03 4.30
CA TYR A 60 17.21 -4.99 3.21
C TYR A 60 18.72 -5.31 3.10
N PRO A 61 19.15 -6.59 2.87
CA PRO A 61 18.37 -7.79 2.53
C PRO A 61 17.89 -8.65 3.72
N LYS A 62 17.78 -8.11 4.94
CA LYS A 62 17.33 -8.94 6.09
C LYS A 62 15.83 -9.26 5.96
N ASN A 63 15.49 -10.55 6.10
CA ASN A 63 14.14 -11.13 6.03
C ASN A 63 13.10 -10.57 7.03
N ASN A 64 13.47 -9.60 7.87
CA ASN A 64 12.61 -9.04 8.91
C ASN A 64 12.28 -7.57 8.66
N ASN A 65 12.11 -7.19 7.38
CA ASN A 65 11.76 -5.83 7.02
C ASN A 65 10.32 -5.52 7.41
N THR A 66 10.17 -4.55 8.31
CA THR A 66 8.87 -4.12 8.83
C THR A 66 7.91 -3.62 7.75
N TRP A 67 8.42 -3.17 6.60
CA TRP A 67 7.60 -2.71 5.48
C TRP A 67 6.67 -3.81 4.96
N PHE A 68 7.12 -5.07 4.83
CA PHE A 68 6.28 -6.18 4.37
C PHE A 68 5.20 -6.60 5.38
N THR A 69 5.32 -6.18 6.64
CA THR A 69 4.35 -6.53 7.70
C THR A 69 3.37 -5.41 8.01
N ARG A 70 3.54 -4.21 7.45
CA ARG A 70 2.57 -3.11 7.60
C ARG A 70 1.43 -3.28 6.59
N ALA A 71 0.18 -3.10 7.00
CA ALA A 71 -0.95 -3.34 6.10
C ALA A 71 -1.05 -2.32 4.96
N TRP A 72 -0.87 -1.03 5.27
CA TRP A 72 -0.98 0.08 4.32
C TRP A 72 0.05 0.02 3.17
N THR A 73 1.20 -0.61 3.38
CA THR A 73 2.26 -0.70 2.37
C THR A 73 1.91 -1.67 1.23
N LEU A 74 0.84 -2.45 1.36
CA LEU A 74 0.33 -3.27 0.27
C LEU A 74 -0.15 -2.40 -0.90
N GLN A 75 -0.75 -1.25 -0.61
CA GLN A 75 -1.16 -0.30 -1.64
C GLN A 75 0.05 0.37 -2.30
N GLU A 76 1.06 0.75 -1.52
CA GLU A 76 2.33 1.29 -2.03
C GLU A 76 3.05 0.33 -3.00
N LEU A 77 2.89 -0.99 -2.79
CA LEU A 77 3.47 -2.01 -3.66
C LEU A 77 2.64 -2.23 -4.94
N LEU A 78 1.32 -2.34 -4.80
CA LEU A 78 0.46 -2.85 -5.86
C LEU A 78 -0.14 -1.77 -6.74
N ALA A 79 -0.51 -0.62 -6.18
CA ALA A 79 -1.20 0.43 -6.92
C ALA A 79 -0.30 1.16 -7.95
N PRO A 80 0.93 1.60 -7.61
CA PRO A 80 1.75 2.35 -8.56
C PRO A 80 2.15 1.53 -9.78
N LYS A 81 2.27 2.21 -10.92
CA LYS A 81 2.84 1.63 -12.15
C LYS A 81 4.33 1.33 -12.02
N GLN A 82 5.02 2.14 -11.22
CA GLN A 82 6.45 1.97 -10.94
C GLN A 82 6.71 2.20 -9.46
N THR A 83 7.40 1.24 -8.84
CA THR A 83 7.91 1.36 -7.47
C THR A 83 9.42 1.17 -7.47
N LYS A 84 10.13 2.13 -6.85
CA LYS A 84 11.57 2.10 -6.62
C LYS A 84 11.83 1.76 -5.16
N LEU A 85 12.54 0.66 -4.94
CA LEU A 85 12.93 0.16 -3.63
C LEU A 85 14.34 0.66 -3.35
N LEU A 86 14.49 1.53 -2.37
CA LEU A 86 15.75 2.17 -2.00
C LEU A 86 16.30 1.49 -0.75
N ASP A 87 17.58 1.14 -0.73
CA ASP A 87 18.31 0.78 0.49
C ASP A 87 19.45 1.79 0.73
N PRO A 88 20.13 1.79 1.91
CA PRO A 88 21.21 2.74 2.20
C PRO A 88 22.41 2.72 1.24
N HIS A 89 22.54 1.67 0.43
CA HIS A 89 23.68 1.39 -0.43
C HIS A 89 23.33 1.33 -1.93
N HIS A 90 22.08 0.96 -2.28
CA HIS A 90 21.66 0.71 -3.65
C HIS A 90 20.23 1.15 -3.95
N HIS A 91 19.95 1.32 -5.24
CA HIS A 91 18.60 1.56 -5.76
C HIS A 91 18.17 0.33 -6.57
N HIS A 92 17.04 -0.24 -6.21
CA HIS A 92 16.43 -1.38 -6.91
C HIS A 92 15.08 -0.97 -7.49
N GLN A 93 14.71 -1.54 -8.63
CA GLN A 93 13.32 -1.51 -9.08
C GLN A 93 12.58 -2.73 -8.52
N THR A 94 11.26 -2.65 -8.37
CA THR A 94 10.46 -3.80 -7.92
C THR A 94 10.69 -5.06 -8.74
N ARG A 95 10.91 -4.92 -10.06
CA ARG A 95 11.22 -6.05 -10.95
C ARG A 95 12.51 -6.76 -10.58
N ASP A 96 13.50 -6.03 -10.03
CA ASP A 96 14.82 -6.58 -9.70
C ASP A 96 14.73 -7.43 -8.43
N LEU A 97 13.76 -7.14 -7.55
CA LEU A 97 13.50 -7.85 -6.29
C LEU A 97 12.21 -8.68 -6.33
N ALA A 98 11.66 -8.95 -7.52
CA ALA A 98 10.35 -9.59 -7.65
C ALA A 98 10.32 -10.99 -7.04
N GLU A 99 11.43 -11.74 -7.14
CA GLU A 99 11.56 -13.07 -6.52
C GLU A 99 11.49 -12.98 -4.99
N ASP A 100 12.35 -12.16 -4.38
CA ASP A 100 12.39 -11.95 -2.94
C ASP A 100 11.04 -11.49 -2.38
N ILE A 101 10.38 -10.55 -3.08
CA ILE A 101 9.07 -10.05 -2.67
C ILE A 101 8.01 -11.13 -2.80
N HIS A 102 8.04 -11.93 -3.86
CA HIS A 102 7.14 -13.06 -4.04
C HIS A 102 7.30 -14.08 -2.90
N GLU A 103 8.53 -14.44 -2.53
CA GLU A 103 8.78 -15.37 -1.42
C GLU A 103 8.23 -14.85 -0.08
N ILE A 104 8.35 -13.55 0.18
CA ILE A 104 7.90 -12.92 1.44
C ILE A 104 6.36 -12.76 1.47
N THR A 105 5.77 -12.33 0.36
CA THR A 105 4.38 -11.84 0.32
C THR A 105 3.40 -12.80 -0.35
N SER A 106 3.91 -13.79 -1.08
CA SER A 106 3.16 -14.71 -1.94
C SER A 106 2.38 -14.01 -3.07
N ILE A 107 2.71 -12.74 -3.37
CA ILE A 107 2.14 -12.02 -4.52
C ILE A 107 2.81 -12.55 -5.79
N PRO A 108 2.06 -12.95 -6.83
CA PRO A 108 2.62 -13.41 -8.10
C PRO A 108 3.60 -12.40 -8.71
N ARG A 109 4.67 -12.92 -9.33
CA ARG A 109 5.72 -12.08 -9.94
C ARG A 109 5.15 -11.21 -11.04
N GLU A 110 4.19 -11.73 -11.78
CA GLU A 110 3.51 -11.08 -12.89
C GLU A 110 2.74 -9.83 -12.42
N ILE A 111 2.17 -9.88 -11.21
CA ILE A 111 1.51 -8.74 -10.58
C ILE A 111 2.55 -7.75 -10.04
N LEU A 112 3.68 -8.23 -9.50
CA LEU A 112 4.77 -7.39 -8.99
C LEU A 112 5.49 -6.62 -10.11
N THR A 113 5.71 -7.27 -11.26
CA THR A 113 6.35 -6.70 -12.46
C THR A 113 5.38 -5.92 -13.34
N LYS A 114 4.08 -5.91 -12.98
CA LYS A 114 3.00 -5.23 -13.71
C LYS A 114 2.73 -5.82 -15.10
N SER A 115 3.12 -7.07 -15.35
CA SER A 115 2.71 -7.80 -16.56
C SER A 115 1.26 -8.28 -16.47
N GLU A 116 0.74 -8.48 -15.26
CA GLU A 116 -0.67 -8.73 -14.99
C GLU A 116 -1.28 -7.68 -14.05
N SER A 117 -2.58 -7.46 -14.21
CA SER A 117 -3.37 -6.61 -13.33
C SER A 117 -3.57 -7.27 -11.97
N VAL A 118 -3.58 -6.47 -10.90
CA VAL A 118 -3.94 -6.97 -9.56
C VAL A 118 -5.35 -7.59 -9.51
N TYR A 119 -6.23 -7.13 -10.41
CA TYR A 119 -7.60 -7.58 -10.53
C TYR A 119 -7.75 -8.91 -11.29
N SER A 120 -6.67 -9.48 -11.85
CA SER A 120 -6.69 -10.86 -12.37
C SER A 120 -6.72 -11.90 -11.25
N ALA A 121 -6.30 -11.52 -10.03
CA ALA A 121 -6.30 -12.38 -8.87
C ALA A 121 -7.68 -12.42 -8.19
N SER A 122 -8.07 -13.59 -7.71
CA SER A 122 -9.34 -13.78 -7.01
C SER A 122 -9.40 -12.95 -5.73
N ILE A 123 -10.62 -12.74 -5.22
CA ILE A 123 -10.82 -12.09 -3.92
C ILE A 123 -10.01 -12.78 -2.82
N ALA A 124 -10.01 -14.11 -2.81
CA ALA A 124 -9.27 -14.90 -1.82
C ALA A 124 -7.75 -14.69 -1.92
N GLN A 125 -7.19 -14.62 -3.14
CA GLN A 125 -5.76 -14.32 -3.32
C GLN A 125 -5.42 -12.92 -2.82
N ARG A 126 -6.24 -11.91 -3.16
CA ARG A 126 -6.03 -10.54 -2.69
C ARG A 126 -6.07 -10.43 -1.16
N PHE A 127 -6.99 -11.13 -0.50
CA PHE A 127 -7.01 -11.22 0.96
C PHE A 127 -5.78 -11.94 1.53
N SER A 128 -5.28 -12.98 0.85
CA SER A 128 -4.12 -13.74 1.30
C SER A 128 -2.86 -12.86 1.43
N TRP A 129 -2.68 -11.88 0.54
CA TRP A 129 -1.54 -10.95 0.56
C TRP A 129 -1.59 -9.97 1.75
N ALA A 130 -2.77 -9.78 2.34
CA ALA A 130 -2.97 -8.97 3.53
C ALA A 130 -2.84 -9.78 4.84
N SER A 131 -2.98 -11.10 4.78
CA SER A 131 -3.16 -11.98 5.95
C SER A 131 -2.06 -11.91 7.01
N ARG A 132 -0.81 -11.66 6.61
CA ARG A 132 0.36 -11.57 7.50
C ARG A 132 0.69 -10.14 7.94
N ARG A 133 -0.08 -9.16 7.46
CA ARG A 133 0.15 -7.74 7.74
C ARG A 133 -0.57 -7.29 9.00
N ARG A 134 -0.12 -6.17 9.56
CA ARG A 134 -0.57 -5.62 10.84
C ARG A 134 -0.87 -4.14 10.71
N THR A 135 -1.82 -3.69 11.52
CA THR A 135 -2.22 -2.29 11.63
C THR A 135 -2.07 -1.79 13.07
N THR A 136 -1.97 -0.48 13.22
CA THR A 136 -1.97 0.16 14.55
C THR A 136 -3.39 0.38 15.06
N ARG A 137 -4.30 0.84 14.19
CA ARG A 137 -5.74 0.86 14.49
C ARG A 137 -6.38 -0.41 13.97
N ASN A 138 -7.34 -0.93 14.73
CA ASN A 138 -7.95 -2.22 14.44
C ASN A 138 -8.75 -2.19 13.13
N GLU A 139 -9.48 -1.11 12.89
CA GLU A 139 -10.34 -0.91 11.71
C GLU A 139 -9.54 -0.78 10.41
N ASP A 140 -8.30 -0.29 10.50
CA ASP A 140 -7.42 -0.15 9.33
C ASP A 140 -7.15 -1.48 8.64
N MET A 141 -7.34 -2.62 9.31
CA MET A 141 -7.22 -3.94 8.67
C MET A 141 -8.22 -4.11 7.51
N ALA A 142 -9.36 -3.43 7.59
CA ALA A 142 -10.33 -3.34 6.51
C ALA A 142 -10.02 -2.13 5.60
N TYR A 143 -9.79 -0.95 6.20
CA TYR A 143 -9.68 0.28 5.42
C TYR A 143 -8.44 0.33 4.51
N CYS A 144 -7.36 -0.38 4.87
CA CYS A 144 -6.19 -0.49 4.01
C CYS A 144 -6.40 -1.35 2.76
N LEU A 145 -7.54 -2.02 2.63
CA LEU A 145 -7.86 -2.89 1.50
C LEU A 145 -8.84 -2.24 0.53
N LEU A 146 -9.45 -1.11 0.88
CA LEU A 146 -10.51 -0.46 0.09
C LEU A 146 -10.13 -0.34 -1.38
N GLY A 147 -9.01 0.30 -1.68
CA GLY A 147 -8.59 0.47 -3.07
C GLY A 147 -8.10 -0.80 -3.77
N LEU A 148 -7.61 -1.81 -3.02
CA LEU A 148 -7.24 -3.11 -3.62
C LEU A 148 -8.48 -3.85 -4.14
N PHE A 149 -9.65 -3.57 -3.56
CA PHE A 149 -10.94 -4.14 -3.95
C PHE A 149 -11.83 -3.14 -4.69
N ASP A 150 -11.33 -1.95 -5.03
CA ASP A 150 -12.11 -0.85 -5.63
C ASP A 150 -13.41 -0.52 -4.87
N ILE A 151 -13.33 -0.52 -3.54
CA ILE A 151 -14.44 -0.22 -2.63
C ILE A 151 -14.30 1.18 -2.06
N GLN A 152 -15.42 1.87 -1.91
CA GLN A 152 -15.55 3.09 -1.11
C GLN A 152 -16.58 2.87 -0.01
N MET A 153 -16.25 3.27 1.21
CA MET A 153 -17.19 3.17 2.35
C MET A 153 -16.86 4.18 3.46
N PRO A 154 -17.85 4.57 4.28
CA PRO A 154 -17.62 5.44 5.43
C PRO A 154 -16.65 4.84 6.46
N LEU A 155 -15.69 5.64 6.92
CA LEU A 155 -14.77 5.25 7.99
C LEU A 155 -15.39 5.53 9.36
N LEU A 156 -15.56 4.48 10.15
CA LEU A 156 -16.16 4.54 11.48
C LEU A 156 -15.14 4.06 12.53
N TYR A 157 -14.12 4.87 12.80
CA TYR A 157 -13.16 4.57 13.85
C TYR A 157 -13.86 4.43 15.22
N GLY A 158 -13.61 3.31 15.90
CA GLY A 158 -14.32 2.90 17.12
C GLY A 158 -15.33 1.77 16.89
N GLU A 159 -15.62 1.39 15.64
CA GLU A 159 -16.50 0.25 15.34
C GLU A 159 -15.84 -1.11 15.61
N GLY A 160 -14.51 -1.15 15.68
CA GLY A 160 -13.71 -2.36 15.86
C GLY A 160 -13.48 -3.14 14.56
N SER A 161 -12.36 -3.88 14.49
CA SER A 161 -11.91 -4.58 13.29
C SER A 161 -12.96 -5.52 12.70
N LYS A 162 -13.66 -6.29 13.55
CA LYS A 162 -14.67 -7.27 13.09
C LYS A 162 -15.80 -6.60 12.31
N LYS A 163 -16.31 -5.46 12.77
CA LYS A 163 -17.42 -4.75 12.10
C LYS A 163 -16.93 -4.06 10.84
N ALA A 164 -15.78 -3.38 10.90
CA ALA A 164 -15.17 -2.75 9.74
C ALA A 164 -14.90 -3.76 8.61
N PHE A 165 -14.36 -4.93 8.95
CA PHE A 165 -14.06 -5.99 7.99
C PHE A 165 -15.32 -6.66 7.44
N LEU A 166 -16.36 -6.85 8.26
CA LEU A 166 -17.65 -7.35 7.77
C LEU A 166 -18.24 -6.41 6.73
N ARG A 167 -18.25 -5.10 6.99
CA ARG A 167 -18.73 -4.09 6.03
C ARG A 167 -17.92 -4.10 4.75
N LEU A 168 -16.59 -4.24 4.82
CA LEU A 168 -15.75 -4.41 3.64
C LEU A 168 -16.20 -5.62 2.81
N GLN A 169 -16.41 -6.78 3.45
CA GLN A 169 -16.89 -7.98 2.76
C GLN A 169 -18.27 -7.77 2.13
N GLU A 170 -19.19 -7.10 2.83
CA GLU A 170 -20.51 -6.74 2.31
C GLU A 170 -20.42 -5.87 1.06
N GLU A 171 -19.54 -4.86 1.04
CA GLU A 171 -19.34 -4.04 -0.17
C GLU A 171 -18.70 -4.82 -1.32
N ILE A 172 -17.73 -5.71 -1.04
CA ILE A 172 -17.11 -6.58 -2.06
C ILE A 172 -18.16 -7.50 -2.70
N MET A 173 -19.04 -8.12 -1.90
CA MET A 173 -20.09 -9.01 -2.40
C MET A 173 -21.14 -8.30 -3.27
N LYS A 174 -21.28 -6.97 -3.18
CA LYS A 174 -22.22 -6.22 -4.04
C LYS A 174 -21.69 -6.02 -5.46
N VAL A 175 -20.38 -6.08 -5.64
CA VAL A 175 -19.71 -5.73 -6.91
C VAL A 175 -18.95 -6.90 -7.53
N SER A 176 -18.94 -8.06 -6.87
CA SER A 176 -18.22 -9.25 -7.31
C SER A 176 -19.06 -10.51 -7.11
N ASP A 177 -19.07 -11.34 -8.16
CA ASP A 177 -19.66 -12.69 -8.17
C ASP A 177 -18.59 -13.80 -8.02
N ASP A 178 -17.31 -13.41 -7.93
CA ASP A 178 -16.17 -14.29 -7.58
C ASP A 178 -16.27 -14.84 -6.14
#